data_AF-A0A532UC93-F1
#
_entry.id   AF-A0A532UC93-F1
#
_cell.length_a   1.000
_cell.length_b   1.000
_cell.length_c   1.000
_cell.angle_alpha   90.00
_cell.angle_beta   90.00
_cell.angle_gamma   90.00
#
_symmetry.space_group_name_H-M   'P 1'
#
loop_
_entity.id
_entity.type
_entity.pdbx_description
1 polymer ?
#
loop_
_entity_poly.entity_id
_entity_poly.type
_entity_poly.pdbx_seq_one_letter_code
_entity_poly.pdbx_strand_id
1 'polypeptide(L)' 'MASNNGLINRAHCKKFALRWAQENRRGWAPNRVSKQFLDDLDTRIRNVIQSAIARHPSVGQTIKDLA' A
#
# COMPACT_ATOMS: atom_id res chain seq x y z
N MET A 1 -13.43 16.53 3.95
CA MET A 1 -12.32 15.80 4.60
C MET A 1 -12.12 14.51 3.80
N ALA A 2 -11.03 14.39 3.02
CA ALA A 2 -10.87 13.30 2.07
C ALA A 2 -10.68 11.96 2.79
N SER A 3 -11.68 11.08 2.69
CA SER A 3 -11.58 9.68 3.09
C SER A 3 -10.62 8.95 2.14
N ASN A 4 -9.32 9.08 2.37
CA ASN A 4 -8.29 8.24 1.77
C ASN A 4 -8.40 6.81 2.35
N ASN A 5 -9.40 6.05 1.91
CA ASN A 5 -9.66 4.68 2.37
C ASN A 5 -8.60 3.65 1.91
N GLY A 6 -7.60 4.07 1.13
CA GLY A 6 -6.49 3.23 0.68
C GLY A 6 -5.24 3.46 1.52
N LEU A 7 -4.55 2.36 1.83
CA LEU A 7 -3.25 2.36 2.51
C LEU A 7 -2.13 2.86 1.59
N ILE A 8 -2.33 2.78 0.27
CA ILE A 8 -1.31 3.17 -0.71
C ILE A 8 -1.57 4.57 -1.28
N ASN A 9 -0.49 5.29 -1.58
CA ASN A 9 -0.58 6.49 -2.41
C ASN A 9 -0.77 6.09 -3.88
N ARG A 10 -2.03 6.01 -4.31
CA ARG A 10 -2.41 5.58 -5.67
C ARG A 10 -1.74 6.42 -6.76
N ALA A 11 -1.57 7.73 -6.56
CA ALA A 11 -0.94 8.60 -7.56
C ALA A 11 0.54 8.27 -7.74
N HIS A 12 1.25 8.04 -6.64
CA HIS A 12 2.66 7.64 -6.69
C HIS A 12 2.84 6.24 -7.31
N CYS A 13 2.00 5.28 -6.93
CA CYS A 13 2.02 3.92 -7.50
C CYS A 13 1.78 3.94 -9.01
N LYS A 14 0.86 4.77 -9.51
CA LYS A 14 0.63 4.92 -10.96
C LYS A 14 1.87 5.44 -11.68
N LYS A 15 2.47 6.53 -11.20
CA LYS A 15 3.66 7.12 -11.81
C LYS A 15 4.80 6.11 -11.89
N PHE A 16 5.04 5.39 -10.79
CA PHE A 16 6.05 4.35 -10.73
C PHE A 16 5.76 3.21 -11.71
N ALA A 17 4.54 2.68 -11.75
CA ALA A 17 4.18 1.56 -12.62
C ALA A 17 4.34 1.90 -14.11
N LEU A 18 3.97 3.11 -14.52
CA LEU A 18 4.15 3.57 -15.91
C LEU A 18 5.62 3.72 -16.27
N ARG A 19 6.41 4.35 -15.39
CA ARG A 19 7.86 4.48 -15.57
C ARG A 19 8.53 3.11 -15.68
N TRP A 20 8.22 2.20 -14.75
CA TRP A 20 8.76 0.85 -14.78
C TRP A 20 8.39 0.12 -16.06
N ALA A 21 7.14 0.24 -16.53
CA ALA A 21 6.72 -0.38 -17.78
C ALA A 21 7.50 0.16 -18.99
N GLN A 22 7.73 1.48 -19.06
CA GLN A 22 8.53 2.10 -20.12
C GLN A 22 9.98 1.61 -20.12
N GLU A 23 10.58 1.46 -18.93
CA GLU A 23 11.97 1.03 -18.78
C GLU A 23 12.16 -0.47 -19.06
N ASN A 24 11.16 -1.30 -18.74
CA ASN A 24 11.31 -2.77 -18.73
C ASN A 24 10.62 -3.48 -19.90
N ARG A 25 9.75 -2.80 -20.68
CA ARG A 25 9.03 -3.40 -21.80
C ARG A 25 9.41 -2.71 -23.11
N ARG A 26 10.17 -3.42 -23.94
CA ARG A 26 10.59 -2.92 -25.25
C ARG A 26 9.37 -2.85 -26.18
N GLY A 27 9.05 -1.65 -26.65
CA GLY A 27 7.94 -1.42 -27.60
C GLY A 27 6.54 -1.33 -27.00
N TRP A 28 6.38 -1.46 -25.68
CA TRP A 28 5.08 -1.31 -25.02
C TRP A 28 5.14 -0.28 -23.88
N ALA A 29 4.68 0.94 -24.17
CA ALA A 29 4.58 2.05 -23.24
C ALA A 29 3.10 2.30 -22.88
N PRO A 30 2.56 1.65 -21.84
CA PRO A 30 1.20 1.93 -21.41
C PRO A 30 1.10 3.37 -20.88
N ASN A 31 -0.03 4.04 -21.16
CA ASN A 31 -0.32 5.41 -20.67
C ASN A 31 -1.25 5.44 -19.46
N ARG A 32 -1.80 4.28 -19.08
CA ARG A 32 -2.77 4.14 -17.99
C ARG A 32 -2.47 2.89 -17.18
N VAL A 33 -2.83 2.97 -15.90
CA VAL A 33 -2.80 1.86 -14.96
C VAL A 33 -4.24 1.50 -14.62
N SER A 34 -4.57 0.21 -14.66
CA SER A 34 -5.94 -0.25 -14.37
C SER A 34 -6.31 0.04 -12.91
N LYS A 35 -7.61 0.26 -12.67
CA LYS A 35 -8.12 0.41 -11.30
C LYS A 35 -7.85 -0.86 -10.48
N GLN A 36 -8.12 -2.03 -11.08
CA GLN A 36 -7.90 -3.34 -10.47
C GLN A 36 -6.47 -3.50 -9.95
N PHE A 37 -5.45 -3.14 -10.74
CA PHE A 37 -4.05 -3.23 -10.30
C PHE A 37 -3.78 -2.48 -8.98
N LEU A 38 -4.36 -1.29 -8.83
CA LEU A 38 -4.17 -0.48 -7.63
C LEU A 38 -4.96 -1.02 -6.44
N ASP A 39 -6.13 -1.62 -6.70
CA ASP A 39 -6.98 -2.24 -5.68
C ASP A 39 -6.34 -3.53 -5.16
N ASP A 40 -5.74 -4.33 -6.04
CA ASP A 40 -4.96 -5.53 -5.69
C ASP A 40 -3.72 -5.16 -4.87
N LEU A 41 -3.02 -4.08 -5.24
CA LEU A 41 -1.84 -3.60 -4.52
C LEU A 41 -2.20 -3.11 -3.11
N ASP A 42 -3.30 -2.38 -2.96
CA ASP A 42 -3.81 -1.95 -1.65
C ASP A 42 -4.16 -3.14 -0.75
N THR A 43 -4.87 -4.12 -1.34
CA THR A 43 -5.24 -5.37 -0.64
C THR A 43 -4.02 -6.14 -0.17
N ARG A 44 -2.99 -6.24 -1.02
CA ARG A 44 -1.74 -6.93 -0.66
C ARG A 44 -1.03 -6.23 0.50
N ILE A 45 -0.92 -4.90 0.46
CA ILE A 45 -0.29 -4.12 1.54
C ILE A 45 -1.07 -4.25 2.84
N ARG A 46 -2.41 -4.23 2.77
CA ARG A 46 -3.29 -4.48 3.92
C ARG A 46 -2.99 -5.83 4.58
N ASN A 47 -2.91 -6.89 3.80
CA ASN A 47 -2.63 -8.24 4.30
C ASN A 47 -1.23 -8.33 4.94
N VAL A 48 -0.24 -7.67 4.35
CA VAL A 48 1.13 -7.60 4.90
C VAL A 48 1.13 -6.88 6.26
N ILE A 49 0.45 -5.74 6.36
CA ILE A 49 0.33 -4.98 7.61
C ILE A 49 -0.39 -5.80 8.68
N GLN A 50 -1.52 -6.41 8.34
CA GLN A 50 -2.27 -7.27 9.27
C GLN A 50 -1.42 -8.45 9.77
N SER A 51 -0.67 -9.08 8.87
CA SER A 51 0.25 -10.18 9.23
C SER A 51 1.39 -9.71 10.14
N ALA A 52 1.93 -8.51 9.90
CA ALA A 52 2.97 -7.93 10.74
C ALA A 52 2.45 -7.59 12.14
N ILE A 53 1.25 -7.00 12.25
CA ILE A 53 0.58 -6.72 13.53
C ILE A 53 0.36 -8.02 14.31
N ALA A 54 -0.13 -9.07 13.65
CA ALA A 54 -0.37 -10.36 14.29
C ALA A 54 0.93 -11.02 14.79
N ARG A 55 2.03 -10.85 14.06
CA ARG A 55 3.35 -11.40 14.43
C ARG A 55 4.04 -10.61 15.55
N HIS A 56 3.81 -9.31 15.61
CA HIS A 56 4.44 -8.40 16.56
C HIS A 56 3.37 -7.68 17.38
N PRO A 57 2.68 -8.40 18.30
CA PRO A 57 1.69 -7.77 19.15
C PRO A 57 2.37 -6.71 20.01
N SER A 58 1.98 -5.45 19.82
CA SER A 58 2.41 -4.36 20.70
C SER A 58 1.89 -4.63 22.10
N VAL A 59 2.79 -4.87 23.05
CA VAL A 59 2.44 -4.91 24.48
C VAL A 59 2.21 -3.46 24.90
N GLY A 60 0.96 -3.11 25.24
CA GLY A 60 0.65 -1.80 25.78
C GLY A 60 1.48 -1.56 27.05
N GLN A 61 2.01 -0.35 27.24
CA GLN A 61 2.56 0.02 28.53
C GLN A 61 1.44 -0.07 29.56
N THR A 62 1.55 -1.00 30.51
CA THR A 62 0.70 -0.99 31.70
C THR A 62 0.95 0.34 32.40
N ILE A 63 -0.04 1.24 32.41
CA ILE A 63 0.00 2.45 33.23
C ILE A 63 0.09 1.97 34.68
N LYS A 64 1.25 2.13 35.30
CA LYS A 64 1.51 1.67 36.69
C LYS A 64 1.16 2.69 37.77
N ASP A 65 0.68 3.88 37.42
CA ASP A 65 0.47 4.96 38.39
C ASP A 65 -1.01 5.39 38.49
N LEU A 66 -1.82 4.51 39.07
CA LEU A 66 -3.09 4.85 39.72
C LEU A 66 -3.09 4.16 41.09
N ALA A 67 -2.16 4.56 41.97
CA ALA A 67 -2.13 4.19 43.38
C ALA A 67 -1.91 5.44 44.23
#